data_AF-A0A519F511-F1
#
_entry.id   AF-A0A519F511-F1
#
_cell.length_a   1.000
_cell.length_b   1.000
_cell.length_c   1.000
_cell.angle_alpha   90.00
_cell.angle_beta   90.00
_cell.angle_gamma   90.00
#
_symmetry.space_group_name_H-M   'P 1'
#
loop_
_entity.id
_entity.type
_entity.pdbx_description
1 polymer ?
#
loop_
_entity_poly.entity_id
_entity_poly.type
_entity_poly.pdbx_seq_one_letter_code
_entity_poly.pdbx_strand_id
1 'polypeptide(L)'
;MAANAPNTSRFSRLAFAGLLLASLCTGAPAREWFGGTKTGQPVGDTITLRELPPQGQRTYAAILNGGPFRHDKDGSVFGNRERLLPRERRGHYREYTVDTPGSRDRGARRIVCGGERAAPEACWYTADHYASFRRIAP
;
A
#
# COMPACT_ATOMS: atom_id res chain seq x y z
N MET A 1 -20.07 -42.68 41.54
CA MET A 1 -20.64 -42.64 40.18
C MET A 1 -22.15 -42.45 40.30
N ALA A 2 -22.69 -41.29 39.93
CA ALA A 2 -24.13 -41.07 39.87
C ALA A 2 -24.47 -40.43 38.52
N ALA A 3 -25.48 -40.99 37.88
CA ALA A 3 -25.77 -40.94 36.46
C ALA A 3 -26.40 -39.62 35.97
N ASN A 4 -26.12 -39.30 34.70
CA ASN A 4 -26.86 -38.32 33.90
C ASN A 4 -28.26 -38.84 33.55
N ALA A 5 -29.30 -38.03 33.80
CA ALA A 5 -30.44 -37.79 32.91
C ALA A 5 -31.33 -36.70 33.53
N PRO A 6 -31.72 -35.68 32.75
CA PRO A 6 -33.14 -35.54 32.39
C PRO A 6 -33.30 -35.01 30.94
N ASN A 7 -34.44 -34.99 30.29
CA ASN A 7 -35.75 -35.62 30.41
C ASN A 7 -36.37 -35.35 29.02
N THR A 8 -37.16 -36.28 28.52
CA THR A 8 -37.69 -36.22 27.15
C THR A 8 -39.02 -35.46 27.11
N SER A 9 -39.30 -34.91 25.91
CA SER A 9 -40.65 -34.71 25.34
C SER A 9 -41.45 -33.49 25.88
N ARG A 10 -42.33 -32.80 25.13
CA ARG A 10 -42.79 -32.87 23.73
C ARG A 10 -43.73 -31.66 23.48
N PHE A 11 -43.77 -31.20 22.22
CA PHE A 11 -44.85 -30.52 21.49
C PHE A 11 -45.68 -29.38 22.14
N SER A 12 -45.70 -28.22 21.47
CA SER A 12 -46.96 -27.54 21.14
C SER A 12 -46.86 -26.75 19.84
N ARG A 13 -47.77 -27.05 18.92
CA ARG A 13 -48.11 -26.26 17.71
C ARG A 13 -48.99 -25.08 18.14
N LEU A 14 -49.09 -24.07 17.27
CA LEU A 14 -50.04 -22.92 17.20
C LEU A 14 -49.23 -21.61 17.15
N ALA A 15 -49.47 -20.62 16.28
CA ALA A 15 -50.36 -20.44 15.16
C ALA A 15 -49.80 -19.24 14.34
N PHE A 16 -49.95 -19.25 13.02
CA PHE A 16 -49.61 -18.13 12.15
C PHE A 16 -50.77 -17.12 12.10
N ALA A 17 -50.48 -15.87 12.47
CA ALA A 17 -51.16 -14.63 12.09
C ALA A 17 -50.30 -13.50 12.70
N GLY A 18 -49.81 -12.47 12.03
CA GLY A 18 -50.16 -11.80 10.79
C GLY A 18 -50.05 -10.30 11.09
N LEU A 19 -49.16 -9.57 10.41
CA LEU A 19 -49.37 -8.14 10.14
C LEU A 19 -48.41 -7.68 9.03
N LEU A 20 -49.01 -7.35 7.90
CA LEU A 20 -48.39 -6.63 6.78
C LEU A 20 -48.08 -5.19 7.23
N LEU A 21 -46.82 -4.79 7.11
CA LEU A 21 -46.42 -3.37 7.07
C LEU A 21 -45.85 -3.10 5.68
N ALA A 22 -46.71 -2.55 4.82
CA ALA A 22 -46.30 -1.94 3.57
C ALA A 22 -45.65 -0.58 3.90
N SER A 23 -44.32 -0.50 3.78
CA SER A 23 -43.60 0.77 3.80
C SER A 23 -43.11 1.09 2.39
N LEU A 24 -43.81 2.02 1.73
CA LEU A 24 -43.35 2.68 0.52
C LEU A 24 -42.25 3.69 0.91
N CYS A 25 -41.00 3.40 0.56
CA CYS A 25 -39.93 4.39 0.50
C CYS A 25 -39.26 4.29 -0.87
N THR A 26 -39.63 5.23 -1.75
CA THR A 26 -38.83 5.83 -2.83
C THR A 26 -37.47 5.19 -3.12
N GLY A 27 -37.34 4.58 -4.31
CA GLY A 27 -36.06 4.17 -4.87
C GLY A 27 -35.15 5.38 -5.10
N ALA A 28 -34.08 5.47 -4.31
CA ALA A 28 -32.96 6.34 -4.58
C ALA A 28 -32.12 5.71 -5.72
N PRO A 29 -31.61 6.49 -6.71
CA PRO A 29 -30.64 5.95 -7.65
C PRO A 29 -29.41 5.48 -6.87
N ALA A 30 -29.07 4.21 -7.05
CA ALA A 30 -27.82 3.62 -6.58
C ALA A 30 -26.67 4.46 -7.14
N ARG A 31 -26.10 5.34 -6.31
CA ARG A 31 -24.84 6.03 -6.61
C ARG A 31 -23.78 4.93 -6.68
N GLU A 32 -23.22 4.73 -7.85
CA GLU A 32 -22.04 3.91 -8.12
C GLU A 32 -20.94 4.22 -7.10
N TRP A 33 -20.74 3.32 -6.14
CA TRP A 33 -19.78 3.48 -5.04
C TRP A 33 -18.41 2.85 -5.32
N PHE A 34 -18.06 2.61 -6.58
CA PHE A 34 -16.70 2.21 -6.98
C PHE A 34 -16.28 2.88 -8.30
N GLY A 35 -16.61 4.16 -8.46
CA GLY A 35 -16.08 5.03 -9.50
C GLY A 35 -14.98 5.93 -8.94
N GLY A 36 -13.71 5.53 -9.16
CA GLY A 36 -12.54 6.39 -9.28
C GLY A 36 -12.39 7.58 -8.33
N THR A 37 -11.66 7.38 -7.23
CA THR A 37 -10.86 8.47 -6.65
C THR A 37 -9.39 8.08 -6.71
N LYS A 38 -8.71 8.56 -7.76
CA LYS A 38 -7.25 8.79 -7.76
C LYS A 38 -6.93 9.85 -6.69
N THR A 39 -7.04 9.50 -5.41
CA THR A 39 -6.64 10.40 -4.32
C THR A 39 -5.23 10.07 -3.89
N GLY A 40 -4.28 10.86 -4.41
CA GLY A 40 -2.90 10.88 -3.94
C GLY A 40 -1.94 11.61 -4.88
N GLN A 41 -2.05 12.93 -5.02
CA GLN A 41 -0.92 13.78 -5.44
C GLN A 41 -0.69 14.82 -4.32
N PRO A 42 0.56 15.13 -3.97
CA PRO A 42 1.63 15.38 -4.93
C PRO A 42 2.72 14.32 -4.87
N VAL A 43 2.71 13.42 -5.85
CA VAL A 43 3.96 13.04 -6.47
C VAL A 43 4.47 14.32 -7.13
N GLY A 44 5.62 14.84 -6.70
CA GLY A 44 6.25 15.99 -7.34
C GLY A 44 6.62 15.68 -8.78
N ASP A 45 7.23 16.65 -9.47
CA ASP A 45 7.64 16.53 -10.88
C ASP A 45 8.25 15.17 -11.22
N THR A 46 7.97 14.67 -12.42
CA THR A 46 8.62 13.45 -12.90
C THR A 46 10.10 13.72 -13.15
N ILE A 47 10.96 12.74 -12.86
CA ILE A 47 12.38 12.75 -13.21
C ILE A 47 12.67 11.55 -14.11
N THR A 48 13.37 11.75 -15.22
CA THR A 48 13.80 10.63 -16.07
C THR A 48 14.94 9.86 -15.41
N LEU A 49 15.10 8.58 -15.74
CA LEU A 49 16.19 7.75 -15.21
C LEU A 49 17.57 8.37 -15.49
N ARG A 50 17.75 9.01 -16.65
CA ARG A 50 19.01 9.66 -17.04
C ARG A 50 19.33 10.91 -16.23
N GLU A 51 18.33 11.59 -15.68
CA GLU A 51 18.49 12.77 -14.84
C GLU A 51 18.80 12.41 -13.37
N LEU A 52 18.63 11.14 -12.97
CA LEU A 52 19.07 10.70 -11.65
C LEU A 52 20.60 10.84 -11.54
N PRO A 53 21.12 11.13 -10.33
CA PRO A 53 22.55 10.98 -10.07
C PRO A 53 23.04 9.59 -10.49
N PRO A 54 24.31 9.43 -10.92
CA PRO A 54 24.83 8.13 -11.36
C PRO A 54 24.65 7.01 -10.31
N GLN A 55 24.71 7.35 -9.02
CA GLN A 55 24.43 6.43 -7.93
C GLN A 55 22.98 5.95 -7.95
N GLY A 56 22.02 6.84 -8.23
CA GLY A 56 20.59 6.52 -8.33
C GLY A 56 20.29 5.60 -9.51
N GLN A 57 20.95 5.81 -10.66
CA GLN A 57 20.84 4.93 -11.82
C GLN A 57 21.30 3.50 -11.50
N ARG A 58 22.44 3.37 -10.80
CA ARG A 58 22.95 2.06 -10.35
C ARG A 58 22.01 1.40 -9.35
N THR A 59 21.51 2.14 -8.36
CA THR A 59 20.52 1.62 -7.40
C THR A 59 19.25 1.16 -8.13
N TYR A 60 18.74 1.93 -9.08
CA TYR A 60 17.56 1.57 -9.87
C TYR A 60 17.77 0.25 -10.63
N ALA A 61 18.91 0.09 -11.31
CA ALA A 61 19.25 -1.17 -11.98
C ALA A 61 19.37 -2.35 -11.00
N ALA A 62 20.01 -2.14 -9.84
CA ALA A 62 20.11 -3.17 -8.81
C ALA A 62 18.73 -3.58 -8.27
N ILE A 63 17.78 -2.64 -8.14
CA ILE A 63 16.40 -2.95 -7.72
C ILE A 63 15.75 -3.90 -8.71
N LEU A 64 15.84 -3.63 -10.02
CA LEU A 64 15.28 -4.49 -11.07
C LEU A 64 15.95 -5.87 -11.11
N ASN A 65 17.23 -5.96 -10.77
CA ASN A 65 17.95 -7.22 -10.69
C ASN A 65 17.76 -7.96 -9.35
N GLY A 66 17.02 -7.39 -8.40
CA GLY A 66 16.82 -7.96 -7.06
C GLY A 66 18.04 -7.87 -6.13
N GLY A 67 19.06 -7.10 -6.48
CA GLY A 67 20.29 -6.89 -5.72
C GLY A 67 21.57 -7.15 -6.53
N PRO A 68 22.74 -7.23 -5.88
CA PRO A 68 22.95 -7.06 -4.44
C PRO A 68 22.74 -5.61 -3.96
N PHE A 69 22.46 -5.43 -2.68
CA PHE A 69 22.32 -4.11 -2.05
C PHE A 69 23.42 -3.87 -1.03
N ARG A 70 23.85 -2.61 -0.89
CA ARG A 70 25.02 -2.24 -0.08
C ARG A 70 24.70 -2.00 1.39
N HIS A 71 23.46 -1.62 1.70
CA HIS A 71 23.06 -1.24 3.06
C HIS A 71 21.98 -2.18 3.59
N ASP A 72 22.06 -2.52 4.87
CA ASP A 72 21.13 -3.48 5.53
C ASP A 72 19.66 -3.09 5.45
N LYS A 73 19.39 -1.78 5.29
CA LYS A 73 18.03 -1.25 5.19
C LYS A 73 17.47 -1.33 3.77
N ASP A 74 18.29 -1.60 2.77
CA ASP A 74 17.83 -1.67 1.38
C ASP A 74 16.88 -2.85 1.18
N GLY A 75 15.71 -2.57 0.60
CA GLY A 75 14.61 -3.52 0.47
C GLY A 75 13.70 -3.64 1.70
N SER A 76 13.97 -2.88 2.78
CA SER A 76 13.07 -2.78 3.93
C SER A 76 11.77 -2.06 3.56
N VAL A 77 10.70 -2.33 4.31
CA VAL A 77 9.39 -1.71 4.08
C VAL A 77 9.46 -0.21 4.35
N PHE A 78 9.03 0.59 3.38
CA PHE A 78 8.77 2.01 3.54
C PHE A 78 7.30 2.23 3.95
N GLY A 79 7.08 2.95 5.03
CA GLY A 79 5.76 3.07 5.65
C GLY A 79 4.79 4.06 4.99
N ASN A 80 5.28 5.00 4.19
CA ASN A 80 4.50 6.11 3.61
C ASN A 80 3.58 6.79 4.65
N ARG A 81 4.11 7.12 5.85
CA ARG A 81 3.29 7.62 6.97
C ARG A 81 2.77 9.03 6.71
N GLU A 82 3.60 9.83 6.05
CA GLU A 82 3.37 11.20 5.62
C GLU A 82 2.46 11.26 4.38
N ARG A 83 2.19 10.11 3.75
CA ARG A 83 1.28 9.94 2.60
C ARG A 83 1.66 10.81 1.40
N LEU A 84 2.96 10.95 1.15
CA LEU A 84 3.51 11.67 -0.02
C LEU A 84 3.49 10.80 -1.30
N LEU A 85 3.45 9.48 -1.14
CA LEU A 85 3.22 8.53 -2.24
C LEU A 85 1.73 8.11 -2.27
N PRO A 86 1.24 7.51 -3.37
CA PRO A 86 -0.11 6.96 -3.43
C PRO A 86 -0.44 6.05 -2.24
N ARG A 87 -1.73 5.98 -1.89
CA ARG A 87 -2.18 5.18 -0.76
C ARG A 87 -2.28 3.71 -1.19
N GLU A 88 -1.47 2.87 -0.56
CA GLU A 88 -1.40 1.44 -0.84
C GLU A 88 -1.40 0.61 0.45
N ARG A 89 -1.58 -0.70 0.31
CA ARG A 89 -1.55 -1.62 1.46
C ARG A 89 -0.19 -1.58 2.19
N ARG A 90 -0.19 -1.85 3.50
CA ARG A 90 1.06 -1.94 4.27
C ARG A 90 2.01 -2.96 3.64
N GLY A 91 3.28 -2.59 3.50
CA GLY A 91 4.31 -3.45 2.89
C GLY A 91 4.43 -3.32 1.37
N HIS A 92 3.57 -2.53 0.72
CA HIS A 92 3.64 -2.29 -0.73
C HIS A 92 4.92 -1.55 -1.14
N TYR A 93 5.40 -0.61 -0.34
CA TYR A 93 6.60 0.17 -0.64
C TYR A 93 7.85 -0.39 0.03
N ARG A 94 8.98 -0.30 -0.68
CA ARG A 94 10.33 -0.63 -0.18
C ARG A 94 11.30 0.49 -0.47
N GLU A 95 12.22 0.75 0.46
CA GLU A 95 13.25 1.77 0.32
C GLU A 95 14.61 1.19 -0.06
N TYR A 96 15.39 1.97 -0.80
CA TYR A 96 16.73 1.63 -1.25
C TYR A 96 17.62 2.87 -1.19
N THR A 97 18.85 2.68 -0.72
CA THR A 97 19.82 3.75 -0.55
C THR A 97 20.39 4.17 -1.89
N VAL A 98 20.43 5.48 -2.10
CA VAL A 98 21.22 6.10 -3.17
C VAL A 98 22.42 6.74 -2.50
N ASP A 99 23.61 6.21 -2.79
CA ASP A 99 24.82 6.68 -2.13
C ASP A 99 25.07 8.17 -2.41
N THR A 100 25.49 8.89 -1.38
CA THR A 100 25.96 10.27 -1.50
C THR A 100 27.49 10.25 -1.45
N PRO A 101 28.20 10.65 -2.53
CA PRO A 101 29.65 10.67 -2.53
C PRO A 101 30.23 11.42 -1.33
N GLY A 102 31.20 10.81 -0.64
CA GLY A 102 31.83 11.38 0.56
C GLY A 102 31.03 11.20 1.86
N SER A 103 29.79 10.70 1.82
CA SER A 103 29.08 10.38 3.06
C SER A 103 29.67 9.14 3.74
N ARG A 104 29.70 9.19 5.07
CA ARG A 104 30.06 8.04 5.94
C ARG A 104 28.86 7.19 6.33
N ASP A 105 27.66 7.69 6.08
CA ASP A 105 26.39 7.03 6.34
C ASP A 105 25.60 6.85 5.04
N ARG A 106 24.35 6.39 5.15
CA ARG A 106 23.44 6.20 4.01
C ARG A 106 23.08 7.50 3.28
N GLY A 107 23.34 8.67 3.86
CA GLY A 107 22.94 9.98 3.34
C GLY A 107 21.43 10.19 3.32
N ALA A 108 20.98 11.26 2.66
CA ALA A 108 19.56 11.62 2.57
C ALA A 108 18.83 11.03 1.34
N ARG A 109 19.57 10.51 0.36
CA ARG A 109 19.01 10.15 -0.96
C ARG A 109 18.49 8.71 -0.97
N ARG A 110 17.28 8.50 -1.49
CA ARG A 110 16.65 7.17 -1.58
C ARG A 110 15.88 7.00 -2.87
N ILE A 111 15.74 5.74 -3.28
CA ILE A 111 14.67 5.31 -4.19
C ILE A 111 13.67 4.51 -3.36
N VAL A 112 12.39 4.82 -3.51
CA VAL A 112 11.29 4.03 -2.95
C VAL A 112 10.54 3.42 -4.11
N CYS A 113 10.33 2.10 -4.11
CA CYS A 113 9.57 1.41 -5.14
C CYS A 113 8.34 0.74 -4.55
N GLY A 114 7.24 0.78 -5.29
CA GLY A 114 5.98 0.09 -4.99
C GLY A 114 5.81 -1.15 -5.87
N GLY A 115 5.07 -2.14 -5.37
CA GLY A 115 4.74 -3.37 -6.10
C GLY A 115 5.61 -4.56 -5.70
N GLU A 116 5.82 -5.47 -6.65
CA GLU A 116 6.59 -6.70 -6.43
C GLU A 116 8.09 -6.42 -6.34
N ARG A 117 8.80 -7.25 -5.56
CA ARG A 117 10.27 -7.15 -5.45
C ARG A 117 10.90 -7.56 -6.80
N ALA A 118 11.90 -6.81 -7.26
CA ALA A 118 12.54 -6.99 -8.56
C ALA A 118 11.63 -6.78 -9.79
N ALA A 119 10.34 -6.51 -9.60
CA ALA A 119 9.40 -6.11 -10.64
C ALA A 119 8.48 -4.97 -10.12
N PRO A 120 9.05 -3.81 -9.77
CA PRO A 120 8.27 -2.72 -9.22
C PRO A 120 7.34 -2.09 -10.26
N GLU A 121 6.13 -1.73 -9.84
CA GLU A 121 5.13 -1.06 -10.68
C GLU A 121 5.51 0.41 -10.93
N ALA A 122 6.11 1.05 -9.92
CA ALA A 122 6.60 2.41 -9.98
C ALA A 122 7.67 2.65 -8.92
N CYS A 123 8.57 3.59 -9.20
CA CYS A 123 9.61 4.03 -8.27
C CYS A 123 9.64 5.55 -8.18
N TRP A 124 10.07 6.04 -7.02
CA TRP A 124 10.17 7.45 -6.69
C TRP A 124 11.54 7.75 -6.10
N TYR A 125 12.09 8.89 -6.48
CA TYR A 125 13.36 9.39 -5.96
C TYR A 125 13.10 10.50 -4.94
N THR A 126 13.81 10.44 -3.81
CA THR A 126 13.92 11.53 -2.83
C THR A 126 15.40 11.90 -2.69
N ALA A 127 15.67 13.21 -2.68
CA ALA A 127 17.01 13.75 -2.44
C ALA A 127 17.17 14.29 -1.01
N ASP A 128 16.08 14.34 -0.25
CA ASP A 128 15.89 15.17 0.95
C ASP A 128 15.32 14.36 2.12
N HIS A 129 15.70 13.08 2.21
CA HIS A 129 15.34 12.19 3.30
C HIS A 129 13.82 12.10 3.51
N TYR A 130 13.12 11.76 2.42
CA TYR A 130 11.67 11.52 2.36
C TYR A 130 10.79 12.78 2.53
N ALA A 131 11.36 13.99 2.50
CA ALA A 131 10.58 15.23 2.58
C ALA A 131 9.83 15.53 1.26
N SER A 132 10.38 15.12 0.11
CA SER A 132 9.70 15.20 -1.18
C SER A 132 10.05 14.01 -2.08
N PHE A 133 9.19 13.76 -3.07
CA PHE A 133 9.35 12.66 -4.03
C PHE A 133 9.09 13.10 -5.45
N ARG A 134 9.89 12.56 -6.37
CA ARG A 134 9.70 12.67 -7.82
C ARG A 134 9.55 11.28 -8.41
N ARG A 135 8.56 11.07 -9.28
CA ARG A 135 8.38 9.76 -9.93
C ARG A 135 9.49 9.55 -10.94
N ILE A 136 10.08 8.36 -10.96
CA ILE A 136 11.08 7.99 -11.96
C ILE A 136 10.35 7.54 -13.23
N ALA A 137 10.69 8.15 -14.36
CA ALA A 137 10.33 7.68 -15.71
C ALA A 137 11.54 6.93 -16.31
N PRO A 138 11.47 5.60 -16.47
CA PRO A 138 12.58 4.80 -16.99
C PRO A 138 12.94 5.12 -18.45
#